data_AF-A0A936IAY1-F1
#
_entry.id   AF-A0A936IAY1-F1
#
_cell.length_a   1.000
_cell.length_b   1.000
_cell.length_c   1.000
_cell.angle_alpha   90.00
_cell.angle_beta   90.00
_cell.angle_gamma   90.00
#
_symmetry.space_group_name_H-M   'P 1'
#
loop_
_entity.id
_entity.type
_entity.pdbx_description
1 polymer ?
#
loop_
_entity_poly.entity_id
_entity_poly.type
_entity_poly.pdbx_seq_one_letter_code
_entity_poly.pdbx_strand_id
1 'polypeptide(L)'
;MPTTCISEYLLATTNVTDQNVKKVNAGYGKTSIDIGAYGESTYSTYINNSYRFFGGTSAAAPQVTGTVGLLYSLPCSHLDELALTEPAKAALEVKSIIMQSVKSNASLNGITVSGGVLNVFNAINKTSPIQIQSIATDQLECSWREPAIYPIQFRYRKLGQTLWKDTIIYQGNAIIFTKLESCTDYELQIKIYARDMLSIFRYQNRQKCGLL
;
A
#
# COMPACT_ATOMS: atom_id res chain seq x y z
N MET A 1 -10.29 -17.49 17.41
CA MET A 1 -9.70 -18.53 16.56
C MET A 1 -8.19 -18.49 16.71
N PRO A 2 -7.51 -19.60 17.05
CA PRO A 2 -6.04 -19.63 17.13
C PRO A 2 -5.39 -19.29 15.79
N THR A 3 -4.22 -18.65 15.80
CA THR A 3 -3.44 -18.34 14.57
C THR A 3 -2.84 -19.58 13.90
N THR A 4 -2.86 -20.73 14.58
CA THR A 4 -2.46 -22.03 14.02
C THR A 4 -3.57 -22.68 13.19
N CYS A 5 -4.80 -22.18 13.23
CA CYS A 5 -5.85 -22.61 12.32
C CYS A 5 -5.59 -22.02 10.93
N ILE A 6 -5.37 -22.89 9.95
CA ILE A 6 -5.09 -22.48 8.58
C ILE A 6 -6.38 -22.05 7.87
N SER A 7 -6.41 -20.82 7.38
CA SER A 7 -7.45 -20.32 6.49
C SER A 7 -6.82 -19.29 5.56
N GLU A 8 -7.14 -19.35 4.28
CA GLU A 8 -6.69 -18.36 3.31
C GLU A 8 -7.25 -16.95 3.62
N TYR A 9 -8.39 -16.86 4.31
CA TYR A 9 -9.04 -15.61 4.71
C TYR A 9 -8.55 -15.05 6.04
N LEU A 10 -7.71 -15.80 6.78
CA LEU A 10 -7.11 -15.31 8.01
C LEU A 10 -5.86 -14.47 7.71
N LEU A 11 -5.73 -13.32 8.35
CA LEU A 11 -4.47 -12.56 8.45
C LEU A 11 -3.95 -12.63 9.89
N ALA A 12 -2.98 -13.50 10.13
CA ALA A 12 -2.36 -13.69 11.44
C ALA A 12 -1.20 -12.71 11.63
N THR A 13 -1.24 -11.92 12.71
CA THR A 13 -0.22 -10.89 12.97
C THR A 13 0.62 -11.15 14.21
N THR A 14 1.89 -10.76 14.15
CA THR A 14 2.79 -10.67 15.32
C THR A 14 3.05 -9.21 15.72
N ASN A 15 3.60 -9.03 16.93
CA ASN A 15 3.84 -7.73 17.52
C ASN A 15 5.27 -7.22 17.24
N VAL A 16 5.36 -5.97 16.84
CA VAL A 16 6.61 -5.23 16.62
C VAL A 16 6.69 -4.06 17.61
N THR A 17 7.90 -3.83 18.11
CA THR A 17 8.22 -2.74 19.04
C THR A 17 8.41 -1.41 18.32
N ASP A 18 8.42 -0.31 19.05
CA ASP A 18 8.79 1.03 18.57
C ASP A 18 10.22 1.09 17.99
N GLN A 19 11.12 0.19 18.42
CA GLN A 19 12.45 0.01 17.85
C GLN A 19 12.46 -0.80 16.53
N ASN A 20 11.29 -1.07 15.93
CA ASN A 20 11.15 -1.82 14.68
C ASN A 20 11.77 -3.23 14.74
N VAL A 21 11.68 -3.88 15.91
CA VAL A 21 12.07 -5.29 16.10
C VAL A 21 10.90 -6.11 16.66
N LYS A 22 10.79 -7.39 16.29
CA LYS A 22 9.77 -8.30 16.82
C LYS A 22 9.85 -8.31 18.35
N LYS A 23 8.71 -8.12 19.01
CA LYS A 23 8.64 -8.27 20.47
C LYS A 23 9.00 -9.71 20.84
N VAL A 24 9.95 -9.89 21.75
CA VAL A 24 10.51 -11.22 22.13
C VAL A 24 9.40 -12.22 22.45
N ASN A 25 8.44 -11.84 23.29
CA ASN A 25 7.37 -12.71 23.78
C ASN A 25 6.17 -12.85 22.83
N ALA A 26 6.21 -12.27 21.62
CA ALA A 26 5.14 -12.42 20.64
C ALA A 26 5.32 -13.69 19.80
N GLY A 27 4.22 -14.36 19.45
CA GLY A 27 4.23 -15.55 18.60
C GLY A 27 4.85 -15.29 17.21
N TYR A 28 5.43 -16.32 16.62
CA TYR A 28 6.02 -16.31 15.27
C TYR A 28 5.79 -17.66 14.61
N GLY A 29 5.97 -17.74 13.30
CA GLY A 29 5.84 -18.98 12.55
C GLY A 29 5.94 -18.72 11.06
N LYS A 30 6.81 -19.47 10.38
CA LYS A 30 7.06 -19.35 8.93
C LYS A 30 5.81 -19.51 8.07
N THR A 31 4.80 -20.24 8.57
CA THR A 31 3.56 -20.56 7.85
C THR A 31 2.29 -20.15 8.60
N SER A 32 2.38 -19.87 9.91
CA SER A 32 1.22 -19.57 10.77
C SER A 32 1.08 -18.11 11.17
N ILE A 33 2.10 -17.28 10.86
CA ILE A 33 2.07 -15.84 11.09
C ILE A 33 2.40 -15.14 9.78
N ASP A 34 1.46 -14.34 9.31
CA ASP A 34 1.57 -13.67 8.01
C ASP A 34 2.48 -12.44 8.07
N ILE A 35 2.22 -11.55 9.04
CA ILE A 35 2.73 -10.17 9.02
C ILE A 35 3.02 -9.60 10.41
N GLY A 36 4.02 -8.73 10.55
CA GLY A 36 4.19 -7.93 11.76
C GLY A 36 3.40 -6.62 11.73
N ALA A 37 2.90 -6.16 12.89
CA ALA A 37 2.41 -4.81 13.05
C ALA A 37 2.83 -4.23 14.41
N TYR A 38 2.88 -2.90 14.49
CA TYR A 38 3.27 -2.19 15.71
C TYR A 38 2.14 -2.26 16.73
N GLY A 39 2.38 -2.98 17.82
CA GLY A 39 1.42 -3.19 18.90
C GLY A 39 2.06 -3.05 20.29
N GLU A 40 3.35 -2.74 20.40
CA GLU A 40 3.98 -2.48 21.69
C GLU A 40 3.61 -1.09 22.18
N SER A 41 3.16 -0.99 23.44
CA SER A 41 2.88 0.28 24.13
C SER A 41 2.02 1.25 23.31
N THR A 42 1.04 0.73 22.57
CA THR A 42 0.10 1.57 21.81
C THR A 42 -0.83 2.30 22.77
N TYR A 43 -1.13 3.56 22.47
CA TYR A 43 -2.10 4.34 23.24
C TYR A 43 -3.46 4.27 22.56
N SER A 44 -4.50 3.89 23.31
CA SER A 44 -5.84 3.69 22.75
C SER A 44 -6.92 4.22 23.66
N THR A 45 -8.10 4.42 23.10
CA THR A 45 -9.31 4.80 23.82
C THR A 45 -9.67 3.74 24.86
N TYR A 46 -10.19 4.20 25.99
CA TYR A 46 -10.66 3.37 27.08
C TYR A 46 -11.99 3.90 27.61
N ILE A 47 -12.63 3.10 28.47
CA ILE A 47 -13.93 3.44 29.06
C ILE A 47 -13.88 4.79 29.81
N ASN A 48 -15.04 5.42 29.98
CA ASN A 48 -15.19 6.67 30.74
C ASN A 48 -14.37 7.86 30.19
N ASN A 49 -14.39 8.06 28.87
CA ASN A 49 -13.68 9.16 28.19
C ASN A 49 -12.19 9.22 28.56
N SER A 50 -11.55 8.06 28.66
CA SER A 50 -10.14 7.96 29.05
C SER A 50 -9.32 7.26 27.98
N TYR A 51 -8.01 7.25 28.17
CA TYR A 51 -7.06 6.60 27.30
C TYR A 51 -6.03 5.84 28.14
N ARG A 52 -5.53 4.73 27.61
CA ARG A 52 -4.52 3.92 28.31
C ARG A 52 -3.55 3.28 27.32
N PHE A 53 -2.41 2.86 27.85
CA PHE A 53 -1.55 1.94 27.14
C PHE A 53 -2.19 0.55 27.02
N PHE A 54 -2.08 0.01 25.81
CA PHE A 54 -2.49 -1.32 25.41
C PHE A 54 -1.37 -1.92 24.56
N GLY A 55 -1.14 -3.22 24.69
CA GLY A 55 0.07 -3.85 24.17
C GLY A 55 -0.15 -5.25 23.64
N GLY A 56 0.83 -5.73 22.88
CA GLY A 56 0.91 -7.11 22.41
C GLY A 56 0.28 -7.33 21.04
N THR A 57 0.13 -8.59 20.66
CA THR A 57 -0.48 -8.97 19.38
C THR A 57 -1.94 -8.51 19.28
N SER A 58 -2.64 -8.37 20.40
CA SER A 58 -3.99 -7.80 20.47
C SER A 58 -4.03 -6.32 20.07
N ALA A 59 -2.94 -5.57 20.24
CA ALA A 59 -2.81 -4.19 19.79
C ALA A 59 -2.31 -4.09 18.33
N ALA A 60 -1.52 -5.07 17.89
CA ALA A 60 -1.07 -5.18 16.50
C ALA A 60 -2.22 -5.56 15.54
N ALA A 61 -3.10 -6.50 15.95
CA ALA A 61 -4.24 -6.96 15.17
C ALA A 61 -5.15 -5.85 14.64
N PRO A 62 -5.65 -4.90 15.46
CA PRO A 62 -6.51 -3.83 14.98
C PRO A 62 -5.81 -2.87 14.00
N GLN A 63 -4.48 -2.78 13.97
CA GLN A 63 -3.77 -2.01 12.94
C GLN A 63 -3.94 -2.64 11.55
N VAL A 64 -3.81 -3.97 11.47
CA VAL A 64 -4.06 -4.73 10.24
C VAL A 64 -5.55 -4.67 9.87
N THR A 65 -6.45 -4.85 10.84
CA THR A 65 -7.90 -4.74 10.62
C THR A 65 -8.32 -3.35 10.14
N GLY A 66 -7.77 -2.29 10.75
CA GLY A 66 -8.01 -0.91 10.32
C GLY A 66 -7.52 -0.64 8.91
N THR A 67 -6.40 -1.27 8.51
CA THR A 67 -5.91 -1.21 7.13
C THR A 67 -6.87 -1.89 6.16
N VAL A 68 -7.40 -3.07 6.51
CA VAL A 68 -8.44 -3.74 5.71
C VAL A 68 -9.64 -2.81 5.52
N GLY A 69 -10.18 -2.25 6.62
CA GLY A 69 -11.30 -1.32 6.55
C GLY A 69 -11.01 -0.06 5.71
N LEU A 70 -9.79 0.47 5.79
CA LEU A 70 -9.36 1.57 4.95
C LEU A 70 -9.33 1.18 3.47
N LEU A 71 -8.78 0.02 3.11
CA LEU A 71 -8.72 -0.41 1.71
C LEU A 71 -10.12 -0.56 1.09
N TYR A 72 -11.09 -1.07 1.85
CA TYR A 72 -12.49 -1.14 1.41
C TYR A 72 -13.20 0.23 1.36
N SER A 73 -12.65 1.28 1.97
CA SER A 73 -13.23 2.63 1.92
C SER A 73 -12.59 3.53 0.85
N LEU A 74 -11.50 3.07 0.22
CA LEU A 74 -10.87 3.80 -0.86
C LEU A 74 -11.78 3.81 -2.09
N PRO A 75 -11.77 4.90 -2.88
CA PRO A 75 -12.49 4.98 -4.15
C PRO A 75 -11.80 4.08 -5.21
N CYS A 76 -11.93 2.75 -5.07
CA CYS A 76 -11.33 1.76 -5.95
C CYS A 76 -12.46 0.95 -6.60
N SER A 77 -12.89 1.38 -7.79
CA SER A 77 -14.07 0.78 -8.46
C SER A 77 -13.95 -0.73 -8.66
N HIS A 78 -12.74 -1.24 -8.88
CA HIS A 78 -12.50 -2.67 -9.00
C HIS A 78 -12.78 -3.39 -7.69
N LEU A 79 -12.26 -2.88 -6.56
CA LEU A 79 -12.47 -3.49 -5.26
C LEU A 79 -13.93 -3.34 -4.81
N ASP A 80 -14.58 -2.20 -5.10
CA ASP A 80 -15.99 -1.97 -4.81
C ASP A 80 -16.89 -2.99 -5.53
N GLU A 81 -16.66 -3.19 -6.83
CA GLU A 81 -17.40 -4.16 -7.64
C GLU A 81 -17.13 -5.59 -7.18
N LEU A 82 -15.86 -5.94 -6.94
CA LEU A 82 -15.47 -7.27 -6.49
C LEU A 82 -16.05 -7.58 -5.10
N ALA A 83 -16.13 -6.58 -4.21
CA ALA A 83 -16.71 -6.74 -2.89
C ALA A 83 -18.21 -7.08 -2.94
N LEU A 84 -18.94 -6.55 -3.94
CA LEU A 84 -20.37 -6.79 -4.12
C LEU A 84 -20.67 -8.06 -4.91
N THR A 85 -19.87 -8.35 -5.94
CA THR A 85 -20.13 -9.45 -6.87
C THR A 85 -19.41 -10.75 -6.48
N GLU A 86 -18.20 -10.66 -5.93
CA GLU A 86 -17.34 -11.81 -5.60
C GLU A 86 -16.59 -11.61 -4.27
N PRO A 87 -17.30 -11.54 -3.12
CA PRO A 87 -16.73 -11.11 -1.83
C PRO A 87 -15.54 -11.95 -1.35
N ALA A 88 -15.53 -13.25 -1.65
CA ALA A 88 -14.39 -14.13 -1.34
C ALA A 88 -13.13 -13.71 -2.10
N LYS A 89 -13.26 -13.38 -3.40
CA LYS A 89 -12.13 -12.87 -4.20
C LYS A 89 -11.67 -11.51 -3.71
N ALA A 90 -12.59 -10.63 -3.32
CA ALA A 90 -12.24 -9.33 -2.73
C ALA A 90 -11.42 -9.48 -1.45
N ALA A 91 -11.80 -10.39 -0.55
CA ALA A 91 -11.05 -10.67 0.67
C ALA A 91 -9.63 -11.18 0.38
N LEU A 92 -9.48 -12.06 -0.60
CA LEU A 92 -8.17 -12.57 -1.04
C LEU A 92 -7.31 -11.48 -1.70
N GLU A 93 -7.90 -10.62 -2.53
CA GLU A 93 -7.20 -9.49 -3.16
C GLU A 93 -6.71 -8.50 -2.10
N VAL A 94 -7.54 -8.15 -1.12
CA VAL A 94 -7.15 -7.26 -0.01
C VAL A 94 -6.03 -7.87 0.83
N LYS A 95 -6.12 -9.17 1.16
CA LYS A 95 -5.01 -9.87 1.83
C LYS A 95 -3.73 -9.83 1.00
N SER A 96 -3.83 -10.09 -0.31
CA SER A 96 -2.69 -10.04 -1.24
C SER A 96 -2.05 -8.66 -1.28
N ILE A 97 -2.86 -7.59 -1.38
CA ILE A 97 -2.40 -6.20 -1.34
C ILE A 97 -1.61 -5.92 -0.06
N ILE A 98 -2.13 -6.30 1.10
CA ILE A 98 -1.45 -6.10 2.40
C ILE A 98 -0.13 -6.89 2.44
N MET A 99 -0.15 -8.15 2.02
CA MET A 99 1.03 -9.02 2.08
C MET A 99 2.15 -8.59 1.12
N GLN A 100 1.79 -8.04 -0.03
CA GLN A 100 2.77 -7.56 -1.02
C GLN A 100 3.23 -6.12 -0.76
N SER A 101 2.60 -5.39 0.16
CA SER A 101 2.93 -3.98 0.46
C SER A 101 3.83 -3.80 1.67
N VAL A 102 4.17 -4.89 2.37
CA VAL A 102 4.97 -4.84 3.60
C VAL A 102 6.29 -4.11 3.43
N LYS A 103 6.76 -3.50 4.51
CA LYS A 103 8.15 -3.06 4.64
C LYS A 103 8.97 -4.21 5.21
N SER A 104 9.98 -4.69 4.47
CA SER A 104 10.87 -5.75 4.95
C SER A 104 11.47 -5.42 6.31
N ASN A 105 11.55 -6.43 7.18
CA ASN A 105 12.06 -6.27 8.54
C ASN A 105 12.98 -7.44 8.89
N ALA A 106 14.22 -7.11 9.27
CA ALA A 106 15.26 -8.11 9.55
C ALA A 106 14.85 -9.10 10.66
N SER A 107 14.14 -8.63 11.69
CA SER A 107 13.70 -9.47 12.81
C SER A 107 12.52 -10.38 12.48
N LEU A 108 11.83 -10.16 11.35
CA LEU A 108 10.69 -10.97 10.89
C LEU A 108 11.05 -11.90 9.73
N ASN A 109 12.20 -11.67 9.09
CA ASN A 109 12.70 -12.47 8.00
C ASN A 109 12.90 -13.93 8.43
N GLY A 110 12.36 -14.86 7.65
CA GLY A 110 12.45 -16.29 7.94
C GLY A 110 11.66 -16.76 9.15
N ILE A 111 10.83 -15.93 9.80
CA ILE A 111 9.97 -16.33 10.93
C ILE A 111 8.50 -15.91 10.78
N THR A 112 8.16 -15.26 9.68
CA THR A 112 6.79 -14.92 9.24
C THR A 112 6.70 -15.14 7.73
N VAL A 113 5.49 -15.25 7.17
CA VAL A 113 5.27 -15.46 5.73
C VAL A 113 5.79 -14.27 4.91
N SER A 114 5.44 -13.05 5.30
CA SER A 114 5.85 -11.83 4.58
C SER A 114 7.28 -11.39 4.85
N GLY A 115 7.86 -11.78 6.00
CA GLY A 115 9.16 -11.26 6.45
C GLY A 115 9.15 -9.75 6.73
N GLY A 116 7.97 -9.14 6.88
CA GLY A 116 7.82 -7.70 6.89
C GLY A 116 6.76 -7.18 7.86
N VAL A 117 6.75 -5.85 8.01
CA VAL A 117 5.81 -5.10 8.83
C VAL A 117 4.79 -4.41 7.94
N LEU A 118 3.55 -4.31 8.42
CA LEU A 118 2.46 -3.55 7.83
C LEU A 118 2.92 -2.16 7.37
N ASN A 119 2.61 -1.83 6.12
CA ASN A 119 2.82 -0.51 5.54
C ASN A 119 1.56 -0.06 4.80
N VAL A 120 0.75 0.75 5.48
CA VAL A 120 -0.55 1.22 5.00
C VAL A 120 -0.41 2.07 3.73
N PHE A 121 0.61 2.93 3.67
CA PHE A 121 0.85 3.78 2.49
C PHE A 121 1.12 2.95 1.23
N ASN A 122 1.98 1.93 1.35
CA ASN A 122 2.24 1.02 0.24
C ASN A 122 0.98 0.22 -0.15
N ALA A 123 0.16 -0.19 0.82
CA ALA A 123 -1.09 -0.90 0.57
C ALA A 123 -2.08 -0.05 -0.22
N ILE A 124 -2.27 1.21 0.17
CA ILE A 124 -3.10 2.19 -0.55
C ILE A 124 -2.59 2.36 -1.99
N ASN A 125 -1.28 2.55 -2.18
CA ASN A 125 -0.72 2.72 -3.53
C ASN A 125 -0.96 1.49 -4.43
N LYS A 126 -0.99 0.29 -3.86
CA LYS A 126 -1.33 -0.94 -4.61
C LYS A 126 -2.79 -1.00 -5.05
N THR A 127 -3.71 -0.27 -4.43
CA THR A 127 -5.11 -0.16 -4.88
C THR A 127 -5.33 0.88 -5.98
N SER A 128 -4.30 1.65 -6.34
CA SER A 128 -4.40 2.63 -7.41
C SER A 128 -4.79 1.94 -8.72
N PRO A 129 -5.77 2.46 -9.49
CA PRO A 129 -6.08 1.92 -10.81
C PRO A 129 -4.89 2.02 -11.77
N ILE A 130 -3.92 2.88 -11.47
CA ILE A 130 -2.71 3.10 -12.25
C ILE A 130 -1.49 2.68 -11.44
N GLN A 131 -0.70 1.80 -12.04
CA GLN A 131 0.51 1.23 -11.48
C GLN A 131 1.73 1.77 -12.21
N ILE A 132 2.79 2.09 -11.46
CA ILE A 132 4.09 2.38 -12.04
C ILE A 132 4.75 1.04 -12.39
N GLN A 133 5.03 0.81 -13.66
CA GLN A 133 5.65 -0.44 -14.13
C GLN A 133 7.16 -0.38 -14.09
N SER A 134 7.72 0.68 -14.65
CA SER A 134 9.16 0.83 -14.77
C SER A 134 9.58 2.27 -14.53
N ILE A 135 10.75 2.37 -13.90
CA ILE A 135 11.41 3.62 -13.53
C ILE A 135 12.81 3.56 -14.14
N ALA A 136 13.03 4.32 -15.20
CA ALA A 136 14.31 4.48 -15.85
C ALA A 136 14.89 5.88 -15.60
N THR A 137 16.13 6.10 -16.03
CA THR A 137 16.86 7.35 -15.80
C THR A 137 16.11 8.58 -16.33
N ASP A 138 15.47 8.44 -17.49
CA ASP A 138 14.76 9.50 -18.22
C ASP A 138 13.32 9.13 -18.58
N GLN A 139 12.83 7.98 -18.11
CA GLN A 139 11.50 7.48 -18.45
C GLN A 139 10.75 6.95 -17.22
N LEU A 140 9.43 7.13 -17.25
CA LEU A 140 8.50 6.57 -16.28
C LEU A 140 7.37 5.91 -17.05
N GLU A 141 7.19 4.61 -16.85
CA GLU A 141 6.08 3.86 -17.45
C GLU A 141 4.99 3.64 -16.41
N CYS A 142 3.77 4.03 -16.77
CA CYS A 142 2.58 3.75 -15.99
C CYS A 142 1.63 2.89 -16.81
N SER A 143 1.08 1.84 -16.22
CA SER A 143 0.03 1.01 -16.82
C SER A 143 -1.20 0.93 -15.93
N TRP A 144 -2.34 0.60 -16.51
CA TRP A 144 -3.57 0.34 -15.78
C TRP A 144 -4.19 -0.97 -16.27
N ARG A 145 -4.97 -1.62 -15.39
CA ARG A 145 -5.41 -3.01 -15.60
C ARG A 145 -6.33 -3.16 -16.82
N GLU A 146 -7.31 -2.27 -16.94
CA GLU A 146 -8.30 -2.28 -18.02
C GLU A 146 -8.03 -1.14 -19.01
N PRO A 147 -8.20 -1.31 -20.33
CA PRO A 147 -8.07 -0.21 -21.27
C PRO A 147 -8.90 1.01 -20.89
N ALA A 148 -8.37 2.21 -21.14
CA ALA A 148 -9.07 3.46 -20.83
C ALA A 148 -10.35 3.56 -21.68
N ILE A 149 -11.52 3.37 -21.05
CA ILE A 149 -12.84 3.61 -21.66
C ILE A 149 -13.21 5.09 -21.61
N TYR A 150 -12.63 5.83 -20.65
CA TYR A 150 -12.76 7.27 -20.52
C TYR A 150 -11.40 7.93 -20.65
N PRO A 151 -11.33 9.20 -21.10
CA PRO A 151 -10.07 9.91 -21.16
C PRO A 151 -9.41 9.94 -19.78
N ILE A 152 -8.09 9.77 -19.75
CA ILE A 152 -7.26 9.87 -18.55
C ILE A 152 -6.30 11.03 -18.78
N GLN A 153 -6.43 12.08 -17.97
CA GLN A 153 -5.47 13.17 -17.95
C GLN A 153 -4.37 12.83 -16.95
N PHE A 154 -3.15 12.74 -17.45
CA PHE A 154 -1.95 12.75 -16.65
C PHE A 154 -1.38 14.15 -16.64
N ARG A 155 -0.96 14.62 -15.48
CA ARG A 155 -0.15 15.83 -15.37
C ARG A 155 1.02 15.61 -14.42
N TYR A 156 2.20 16.06 -14.80
CA TYR A 156 3.40 15.93 -13.98
C TYR A 156 4.19 17.24 -13.94
N ARG A 157 4.95 17.42 -12.87
CA ARG A 157 5.86 18.56 -12.68
C ARG A 157 7.00 18.18 -11.75
N LYS A 158 8.11 18.93 -11.77
CA LYS A 158 9.13 18.79 -10.73
C LYS A 158 8.56 19.27 -9.40
N LEU A 159 8.96 18.62 -8.31
CA LEU A 159 8.57 19.01 -6.96
C LEU A 159 8.92 20.48 -6.71
N GLY A 160 7.96 21.27 -6.26
CA GLY A 160 8.13 22.71 -6.00
C GLY A 160 7.88 23.63 -7.21
N GLN A 161 7.70 23.10 -8.42
CA GLN A 161 7.28 23.93 -9.56
C GLN A 161 5.77 24.18 -9.55
N THR A 162 5.33 25.27 -10.19
CA THR A 162 3.90 25.62 -10.32
C THR A 162 3.29 25.13 -11.63
N LEU A 163 4.08 25.10 -12.70
CA LEU A 163 3.63 24.70 -14.03
C LEU A 163 3.55 23.17 -14.15
N TRP A 164 2.41 22.70 -14.64
CA TRP A 164 2.16 21.30 -14.96
C TRP A 164 2.39 21.04 -16.45
N LYS A 165 2.99 19.90 -16.77
CA LYS A 165 2.94 19.31 -18.11
C LYS A 165 1.84 18.27 -18.15
N ASP A 166 0.90 18.38 -19.07
CA ASP A 166 -0.24 17.47 -19.17
C ASP A 166 -0.24 16.65 -20.46
N THR A 167 -0.90 15.50 -20.40
CA THR A 167 -1.11 14.58 -21.51
C THR A 167 -2.43 13.84 -21.27
N ILE A 168 -3.26 13.73 -22.30
CA ILE A 168 -4.54 13.02 -22.23
C ILE A 168 -4.44 11.76 -23.05
N ILE A 169 -4.75 10.62 -22.43
CA ILE A 169 -4.86 9.33 -23.10
C ILE A 169 -6.33 9.04 -23.35
N TYR A 170 -6.68 8.77 -24.60
CA TYR A 170 -8.04 8.43 -25.03
C TYR A 170 -8.26 6.92 -25.16
N GLN A 171 -7.20 6.14 -25.39
CA GLN A 171 -7.26 4.69 -25.62
C GLN A 171 -5.95 4.03 -25.15
N GLY A 172 -6.00 2.73 -24.87
CA GLY A 172 -4.85 1.95 -24.42
C GLY A 172 -4.82 1.74 -22.90
N ASN A 173 -3.77 1.07 -22.42
CA ASN A 173 -3.59 0.67 -21.02
C ASN A 173 -2.23 1.07 -20.42
N ALA A 174 -1.44 1.88 -21.14
CA ALA A 174 -0.14 2.34 -20.68
C ALA A 174 0.23 3.72 -21.23
N ILE A 175 1.11 4.43 -20.51
CA ILE A 175 1.76 5.68 -20.92
C ILE A 175 3.23 5.63 -20.49
N ILE A 176 4.11 6.12 -21.37
CA ILE A 176 5.54 6.30 -21.08
C ILE A 176 5.83 7.80 -21.10
N PHE A 177 6.16 8.37 -19.93
CA PHE A 177 6.75 9.69 -19.86
C PHE A 177 8.21 9.58 -20.25
N THR A 178 8.68 10.41 -21.16
CA THR A 178 10.08 10.45 -21.61
C THR A 178 10.69 11.81 -21.31
N LYS A 179 12.03 11.92 -21.40
CA LYS A 179 12.79 13.15 -21.15
C LYS A 179 12.62 13.68 -19.72
N LEU A 180 12.51 12.78 -18.75
CA LEU A 180 12.57 13.14 -17.34
C LEU A 180 14.03 13.40 -16.93
N GLU A 181 14.25 14.33 -16.01
CA GLU A 181 15.57 14.58 -15.47
C GLU A 181 15.90 13.53 -14.40
N SER A 182 17.14 13.05 -14.44
CA SER A 182 17.67 12.16 -13.41
C SER A 182 17.74 12.88 -12.06
N CYS A 183 17.63 12.13 -10.96
CA CYS A 183 17.82 12.65 -9.59
C CYS A 183 16.85 13.77 -9.20
N THR A 184 15.69 13.83 -9.85
CA THR A 184 14.69 14.87 -9.63
C THR A 184 13.41 14.25 -9.09
N ASP A 185 12.82 14.90 -8.09
CA ASP A 185 11.52 14.53 -7.55
C ASP A 185 10.41 15.13 -8.42
N TYR A 186 9.42 14.33 -8.75
CA TYR A 186 8.27 14.72 -9.55
C TYR A 186 6.97 14.50 -8.77
N GLU A 187 6.05 15.45 -8.93
CA GLU A 187 4.65 15.25 -8.58
C GLU A 187 3.90 14.83 -9.84
N LEU A 188 3.16 13.72 -9.75
CA LEU A 188 2.29 13.21 -10.79
C LEU A 188 0.85 13.29 -10.27
N GLN A 189 -0.07 13.71 -11.12
CA GLN A 189 -1.49 13.68 -10.83
C GLN A 189 -2.24 13.11 -12.00
N ILE A 190 -3.32 12.41 -11.67
CA ILE A 190 -4.09 11.65 -12.63
C ILE A 190 -5.55 11.94 -12.39
N LYS A 191 -6.24 12.37 -13.45
CA LYS A 191 -7.68 12.58 -13.45
C LYS A 191 -8.32 11.64 -14.46
N ILE A 192 -9.27 10.83 -14.00
CA ILE A 192 -10.13 10.02 -14.88
C ILE A 192 -11.44 10.78 -15.06
N TYR A 193 -11.78 11.17 -16.30
CA TYR A 193 -12.91 12.07 -16.56
C TYR A 193 -14.28 11.49 -16.21
N ALA A 194 -14.43 10.17 -16.15
CA ALA A 194 -15.71 9.53 -15.82
C ALA A 194 -16.16 9.67 -14.36
N ARG A 195 -15.25 9.95 -13.43
CA ARG A 195 -15.53 9.80 -11.98
C ARG A 195 -15.08 10.99 -11.14
N ASP A 196 -14.63 12.09 -11.75
CA ASP A 196 -13.97 13.21 -11.06
C ASP A 196 -12.92 12.77 -10.01
N MET A 197 -12.31 11.61 -10.26
CA MET A 197 -11.35 11.02 -9.35
C MET A 197 -9.96 11.59 -9.68
N LEU A 198 -9.42 12.38 -8.75
CA LEU A 198 -8.04 12.87 -8.82
C LEU A 198 -7.17 12.04 -7.88
N SER A 199 -6.22 11.31 -8.46
CA SER A 199 -5.19 10.61 -7.69
C SER A 199 -3.87 11.38 -7.80
N ILE A 200 -3.20 11.62 -6.68
CA ILE A 200 -1.93 12.35 -6.60
C ILE A 200 -0.84 11.38 -6.16
N PHE A 201 0.20 11.24 -6.97
CA PHE A 201 1.37 10.41 -6.68
C PHE A 201 2.60 11.31 -6.56
N ARG A 202 3.44 11.02 -5.57
CA ARG A 202 4.80 11.55 -5.53
C ARG A 202 5.74 10.46 -6.00
N TYR A 203 6.52 10.78 -7.02
CA TYR A 203 7.49 9.87 -7.60
C TYR A 203 8.87 10.52 -7.52
N GLN A 204 9.86 9.74 -7.12
CA GLN A 204 11.22 10.20 -6.94
C GLN A 204 12.17 9.36 -7.80
N ASN A 205 12.85 10.01 -8.75
CA ASN A 205 13.75 9.35 -9.70
C ASN A 205 15.16 9.18 -9.10
N ARG A 206 15.38 8.11 -8.31
CA ARG A 206 16.66 7.88 -7.58
C ARG A 206 17.75 7.13 -8.37
N GLN A 207 17.53 6.73 -9.62
CA GLN A 207 18.40 5.76 -10.32
C GLN A 207 19.85 6.23 -10.61
N LYS A 208 20.25 7.46 -10.25
CA LYS A 208 21.65 7.95 -10.27
C LYS A 208 22.02 8.94 -9.15
N CYS A 209 21.33 8.91 -7.99
CA CYS A 209 21.85 9.64 -6.82
C CYS A 209 23.05 8.86 -6.26
N GLY A 210 24.21 9.01 -6.91
CA GLY A 210 25.45 8.39 -6.48
C GLY A 210 25.77 8.74 -5.04
N LEU A 211 26.29 7.73 -4.33
CA LEU A 211 27.28 7.91 -3.28
C LEU A 211 28.24 9.04 -3.67
N LEU A 212 28.13 10.15 -2.95
CA LEU A 212 29.26 11.00 -2.59
C LEU A 212 29.38 10.92 -1.07
#